data_AF-A0A4S3IZ52-F1
#
_entry.id   AF-A0A4S3IZ52-F1
#
_cell.length_a   1.000
_cell.length_b   1.000
_cell.length_c   1.000
_cell.angle_alpha   90.00
_cell.angle_beta   90.00
_cell.angle_gamma   90.00
#
_symmetry.space_group_name_H-M   'P 1'
#
loop_
_entity.id
_entity.type
_entity.pdbx_description
1 polymer ?
#
loop_
_entity_poly.entity_id
_entity_poly.type
_entity_poly.pdbx_seq_one_letter_code
_entity_poly.pdbx_strand_id
1 'polypeptide(L)'
;MKLHEMDPYLDFGNLMAYDYSGSWDQIARHQANIYPSICDPNATQYDIDSAIKYYRSQGVAPEKLVLGMPLYARRFNNTLGLGRAFTHSGQTDAVPYKDLPVSGNNVYNLQQPVASYLYNITSGSLFSYDTPEIISMKARYIMQERLGGAMFWEASGDRKGPGSLVRNTVNGFDGISSLVQSENMLNYPASKYKNVKQQFRQAQECDLNYLDNATLTTMDITNSPSSLFILFISSFV
;
A
#
# COMPACT_ATOMS: atom_id res chain seq x y z
N MET A 1 6.14 1.78 23.96
CA MET A 1 5.05 2.62 23.41
C MET A 1 3.78 2.33 24.20
N LYS A 2 2.99 3.34 24.58
CA LYS A 2 1.77 3.17 25.38
C LYS A 2 0.56 2.96 24.47
N LEU A 3 0.54 1.83 23.75
CA LEU A 3 -0.42 1.57 22.66
C LEU A 3 -1.89 1.66 23.13
N HIS A 4 -2.20 1.05 24.27
CA HIS A 4 -3.54 1.12 24.86
C HIS A 4 -4.00 2.55 25.18
N GLU A 5 -3.09 3.43 25.61
CA GLU A 5 -3.42 4.83 25.93
C GLU A 5 -3.65 5.68 24.66
N MET A 6 -3.07 5.26 23.52
CA MET A 6 -3.23 5.97 22.24
C MET A 6 -4.52 5.58 21.54
N ASP A 7 -4.96 4.33 21.69
CA ASP A 7 -6.08 3.75 20.94
C ASP A 7 -7.39 4.58 21.00
N PRO A 8 -7.82 5.14 22.15
CA PRO A 8 -9.06 5.93 22.22
C PRO A 8 -9.08 7.21 21.36
N TYR A 9 -7.91 7.65 20.88
CA TYR A 9 -7.75 8.88 20.11
C TYR A 9 -7.49 8.64 18.62
N LEU A 10 -7.40 7.37 18.19
CA LEU A 10 -7.10 6.98 16.82
C LEU A 10 -8.32 6.29 16.21
N ASP A 11 -8.69 6.67 14.99
CA ASP A 11 -9.67 5.91 14.20
C ASP A 11 -9.09 4.54 13.79
N PHE A 12 -7.84 4.54 13.33
CA PHE A 12 -7.07 3.36 12.96
C PHE A 12 -5.57 3.67 12.95
N GLY A 13 -4.73 2.62 12.95
CA GLY A 13 -3.28 2.71 12.85
C GLY A 13 -2.77 2.02 11.58
N ASN A 14 -1.98 2.75 10.78
CA ASN A 14 -1.26 2.18 9.65
C ASN A 14 0.04 1.53 10.14
N LEU A 15 0.07 0.20 10.23
CA LEU A 15 1.25 -0.54 10.62
C LEU A 15 2.21 -0.61 9.42
N MET A 16 3.38 0.03 9.52
CA MET A 16 4.43 -0.04 8.50
C MET A 16 5.13 -1.40 8.52
N ALA A 17 4.48 -2.40 7.95
CA ALA A 17 4.88 -3.81 8.01
C ALA A 17 5.83 -4.19 6.85
N TYR A 18 6.83 -3.35 6.65
CA TYR A 18 7.86 -3.42 5.61
C TYR A 18 9.16 -2.79 6.13
N ASP A 19 10.21 -2.76 5.30
CA ASP A 19 11.56 -2.35 5.71
C ASP A 19 12.12 -3.20 6.87
N TYR A 20 11.78 -4.48 6.91
CA TYR A 20 12.40 -5.43 7.85
C TYR A 20 13.85 -5.75 7.51
N SER A 21 14.26 -5.47 6.27
CA SER A 21 15.64 -5.57 5.83
C SER A 21 15.94 -4.60 4.70
N GLY A 22 17.17 -4.11 4.66
CA GLY A 22 17.62 -3.13 3.68
C GLY A 22 19.12 -2.87 3.77
N SER A 23 19.56 -1.74 3.21
CA SER A 23 20.96 -1.33 3.19
C SER A 23 21.63 -1.09 4.55
N TRP A 24 20.88 -1.12 5.65
CA TRP A 24 21.42 -1.05 7.02
C TRP A 24 21.81 -2.42 7.60
N ASP A 25 21.45 -3.52 6.92
CA ASP A 25 21.80 -4.87 7.34
C ASP A 25 23.14 -5.36 6.77
N GLN A 26 23.62 -6.49 7.29
CA GLN A 26 24.73 -7.24 6.68
C GLN A 26 24.25 -8.44 5.86
N ILE A 27 22.99 -8.85 6.02
CA ILE A 27 22.41 -10.06 5.42
C ILE A 27 21.20 -9.65 4.58
N ALA A 28 21.11 -10.20 3.36
CA ALA A 28 19.96 -10.01 2.48
C ALA A 28 18.78 -10.85 2.99
N ARG A 29 17.69 -10.19 3.39
CA ARG A 29 16.49 -10.86 3.94
C ARG A 29 15.21 -10.40 3.24
N HIS A 30 14.11 -11.06 3.57
CA HIS A 30 12.80 -10.55 3.19
C HIS A 30 12.51 -9.23 3.91
N GLN A 31 11.97 -8.26 3.18
CA GLN A 31 11.64 -6.94 3.77
C GLN A 31 10.22 -6.86 4.35
N ALA A 32 9.33 -7.81 4.02
CA ALA A 32 7.90 -7.73 4.37
C ALA A 32 7.22 -9.13 4.41
N ASN A 33 7.87 -10.14 4.98
CA ASN A 33 7.33 -11.50 5.13
C ASN A 33 6.25 -11.58 6.23
N ILE A 34 5.19 -12.39 6.02
CA ILE A 34 4.15 -12.53 7.06
C ILE A 34 4.68 -13.26 8.29
N TYR A 35 5.38 -14.39 8.08
CA TYR A 35 5.83 -15.28 9.15
C TYR A 35 7.35 -15.34 9.24
N PRO A 36 7.95 -15.87 10.32
CA PRO A 36 9.37 -16.22 10.31
C PRO A 36 9.61 -17.41 9.38
N SER A 37 10.71 -17.42 8.63
CA SER A 37 11.11 -18.54 7.77
C SER A 37 11.47 -19.78 8.59
N ILE A 38 10.86 -20.92 8.27
CA ILE A 38 11.15 -22.20 8.94
C ILE A 38 12.37 -22.89 8.32
N CYS A 39 12.54 -22.75 7.00
CA CYS A 39 13.62 -23.43 6.26
C CYS A 39 14.96 -22.71 6.36
N ASP A 40 14.95 -21.38 6.50
CA ASP A 40 16.14 -20.57 6.69
C ASP A 40 15.83 -19.39 7.62
N PRO A 41 16.08 -19.54 8.94
CA PRO A 41 15.86 -18.47 9.91
C PRO A 41 16.66 -17.21 9.61
N ASN A 42 17.78 -17.29 8.88
CA ASN A 42 18.55 -16.09 8.53
C ASN A 42 17.85 -15.24 7.47
N ALA A 43 16.90 -15.78 6.71
CA ALA A 43 16.17 -15.06 5.67
C ALA A 43 15.08 -14.11 6.22
N THR A 44 14.78 -14.17 7.52
CA THR A 44 13.77 -13.34 8.18
C THR A 44 14.21 -12.97 9.59
N GLN A 45 14.46 -11.69 9.85
CA GLN A 45 14.76 -11.20 11.20
C GLN A 45 13.50 -10.72 11.94
N TYR A 46 12.54 -10.17 11.20
CA TYR A 46 11.25 -9.69 11.69
C TYR A 46 10.13 -10.29 10.83
N ASP A 47 8.91 -10.24 11.31
CA ASP A 47 7.73 -10.74 10.61
C ASP A 47 6.45 -9.99 11.05
N ILE A 48 5.46 -9.98 10.15
CA ILE A 48 4.21 -9.23 10.34
C ILE A 48 3.36 -9.85 11.46
N ASP A 49 3.29 -11.18 11.52
CA ASP A 49 2.44 -11.91 12.46
C ASP A 49 2.85 -11.65 13.92
N SER A 50 4.15 -11.65 14.21
CA SER A 50 4.70 -11.24 15.50
C SER A 50 4.29 -9.81 15.88
N ALA A 51 4.36 -8.87 14.94
CA ALA A 51 3.94 -7.48 15.18
C ALA A 51 2.43 -7.40 15.46
N ILE A 52 1.58 -8.04 14.66
CA ILE A 52 0.12 -8.06 14.86
C ILE A 52 -0.22 -8.67 16.23
N LYS A 53 0.38 -9.81 16.59
CA LYS A 53 0.20 -10.44 17.90
C LYS A 53 0.62 -9.53 19.04
N TYR A 54 1.72 -8.79 18.88
CA TYR A 54 2.16 -7.81 19.87
C TYR A 54 1.12 -6.70 20.05
N TYR A 55 0.64 -6.05 18.99
CA TYR A 55 -0.38 -4.99 19.10
C TYR A 55 -1.66 -5.49 19.79
N ARG A 56 -2.12 -6.70 19.44
CA ARG A 56 -3.27 -7.35 20.07
C ARG A 56 -3.03 -7.62 21.56
N SER A 57 -1.83 -8.08 21.92
CA SER A 57 -1.46 -8.30 23.34
C SER A 57 -1.47 -7.01 24.16
N GLN A 58 -1.35 -5.86 23.50
CA GLN A 58 -1.41 -4.53 24.12
C GLN A 58 -2.82 -3.92 24.09
N GLY A 59 -3.84 -4.70 23.71
CA GLY A 59 -5.25 -4.30 23.75
C GLY A 59 -5.74 -3.51 22.53
N VAL A 60 -4.96 -3.42 21.46
CA VAL A 60 -5.40 -2.75 20.21
C VAL A 60 -6.36 -3.67 19.46
N ALA A 61 -7.53 -3.15 19.10
CA ALA A 61 -8.54 -3.88 18.35
C ALA A 61 -8.02 -4.23 16.94
N PRO A 62 -8.12 -5.50 16.48
CA PRO A 62 -7.64 -5.91 15.15
C PRO A 62 -8.18 -5.07 14.00
N GLU A 63 -9.46 -4.70 14.05
CA GLU A 63 -10.14 -3.89 13.03
C GLU A 63 -9.59 -2.46 12.91
N LYS A 64 -8.77 -2.00 13.88
CA LYS A 64 -8.07 -0.71 13.83
C LYS A 64 -6.64 -0.85 13.28
N LEU A 65 -6.14 -2.06 13.05
CA LEU A 65 -4.81 -2.29 12.48
C LEU A 65 -4.92 -2.39 10.96
N VAL A 66 -4.41 -1.38 10.25
CA VAL A 66 -4.33 -1.38 8.79
C VAL A 66 -2.93 -1.84 8.38
N LEU A 67 -2.85 -2.93 7.60
CA LEU A 67 -1.57 -3.54 7.24
C LEU A 67 -0.89 -2.77 6.09
N GLY A 68 0.23 -2.13 6.38
CA GLY A 68 1.08 -1.48 5.39
C GLY A 68 1.86 -2.49 4.55
N MET A 69 1.83 -2.33 3.22
CA MET A 69 2.53 -3.16 2.25
C MET A 69 3.36 -2.30 1.29
N PRO A 70 4.57 -2.73 0.90
CA PRO A 70 5.47 -1.91 0.08
C PRO A 70 5.13 -2.04 -1.41
N LEU A 71 5.12 -0.90 -2.11
CA LEU A 71 5.09 -0.82 -3.58
C LEU A 71 6.49 -0.63 -4.16
N TYR A 72 7.49 -1.23 -3.51
CA TYR A 72 8.89 -1.18 -3.90
C TYR A 72 9.63 -2.43 -3.40
N ALA A 73 10.79 -2.69 -3.98
CA ALA A 73 11.74 -3.67 -3.51
C ALA A 73 12.86 -3.05 -2.68
N ARG A 74 13.44 -3.86 -1.80
CA ARG A 74 14.78 -3.64 -1.24
C ARG A 74 15.77 -4.49 -2.01
N ARG A 75 16.81 -3.85 -2.54
CA ARG A 75 17.85 -4.46 -3.38
C ARG A 75 19.12 -4.73 -2.59
N PHE A 76 19.66 -5.93 -2.76
CA PHE A 76 20.92 -6.38 -2.21
C PHE A 76 21.86 -6.82 -3.33
N ASN A 77 23.11 -6.34 -3.31
CA ASN A 77 24.09 -6.59 -4.37
C ASN A 77 25.19 -7.54 -3.91
N ASN A 78 25.76 -8.28 -4.87
CA ASN A 78 26.84 -9.25 -4.65
C ASN A 78 26.51 -10.22 -3.50
N THR A 79 25.30 -10.78 -3.54
CA THR A 79 24.87 -11.80 -2.58
C THR A 79 24.70 -13.15 -3.24
N LEU A 80 24.90 -14.21 -2.46
CA LEU A 80 24.62 -15.59 -2.88
C LEU A 80 23.13 -15.96 -2.74
N GLY A 81 22.29 -15.05 -2.23
CA GLY A 81 20.85 -15.25 -2.08
C GLY A 81 20.32 -14.76 -0.74
N LEU A 82 19.06 -15.09 -0.43
CA LEU A 82 18.46 -14.80 0.87
C LEU A 82 19.22 -15.48 2.01
N GLY A 83 19.24 -14.83 3.18
CA GLY A 83 19.94 -15.30 4.36
C GLY A 83 21.47 -15.23 4.25
N ARG A 84 22.01 -14.63 3.18
CA ARG A 84 23.45 -14.49 2.94
C ARG A 84 23.91 -13.05 2.99
N ALA A 85 25.21 -12.88 3.24
CA ALA A 85 25.84 -11.57 3.21
C ALA A 85 25.70 -10.91 1.84
N PHE A 86 25.70 -9.58 1.83
CA PHE A 86 25.69 -8.76 0.62
C PHE A 86 26.70 -7.61 0.77
N THR A 87 26.99 -6.92 -0.32
CA THR A 87 27.85 -5.73 -0.29
C THR A 87 27.05 -4.46 -0.56
N HIS A 88 27.35 -3.42 0.19
CA HIS A 88 26.81 -2.08 -0.02
C HIS A 88 27.38 -1.48 -1.31
N SER A 89 26.52 -1.00 -2.19
CA SER A 89 26.93 -0.43 -3.48
C SER A 89 26.83 1.10 -3.54
N GLY A 90 26.48 1.76 -2.43
CA GLY A 90 26.25 3.22 -2.36
C GLY A 90 25.09 3.75 -3.22
N GLN A 91 24.35 2.85 -3.88
CA GLN A 91 23.16 3.18 -4.69
C GLN A 91 21.91 3.05 -3.81
N THR A 92 20.81 3.70 -4.23
CA THR A 92 19.51 3.50 -3.60
C THR A 92 19.14 2.02 -3.63
N ASP A 93 18.78 1.49 -2.46
CA ASP A 93 18.34 0.11 -2.29
C ASP A 93 16.83 -0.04 -2.55
N ALA A 94 16.06 1.04 -2.53
CA ALA A 94 14.64 1.05 -2.92
C ALA A 94 14.48 1.08 -4.45
N VAL A 95 13.72 0.15 -5.01
CA VAL A 95 13.39 0.06 -6.45
C VAL A 95 11.87 -0.02 -6.62
N PRO A 96 11.21 0.85 -7.41
CA PRO A 96 9.76 0.79 -7.60
C PRO A 96 9.28 -0.57 -8.12
N TYR A 97 8.18 -1.08 -7.56
CA TYR A 97 7.62 -2.38 -7.96
C TYR A 97 7.26 -2.44 -9.45
N LYS A 98 6.76 -1.33 -10.00
CA LYS A 98 6.44 -1.20 -11.44
C LYS A 98 7.62 -1.48 -12.39
N ASP A 99 8.85 -1.40 -11.89
CA ASP A 99 10.07 -1.63 -12.66
C ASP A 99 10.58 -3.08 -12.55
N LEU A 100 9.91 -3.94 -11.77
CA LEU A 100 10.33 -5.32 -11.47
C LEU A 100 9.39 -6.37 -12.07
N PRO A 101 9.90 -7.49 -12.58
CA PRO A 101 9.07 -8.54 -13.15
C PRO A 101 8.07 -9.10 -12.12
N VAL A 102 6.87 -9.46 -12.56
CA VAL A 102 5.86 -10.11 -11.69
C VAL A 102 5.93 -11.64 -11.74
N SER A 103 6.66 -12.17 -12.73
CA SER A 103 6.85 -13.61 -12.97
C SER A 103 8.13 -13.84 -13.77
N GLY A 104 8.66 -15.06 -13.72
CA GLY A 104 9.84 -15.48 -14.45
C GLY A 104 10.59 -16.55 -13.68
N ASN A 105 11.52 -17.25 -14.33
CA ASN A 105 12.26 -18.37 -13.72
C ASN A 105 13.15 -17.95 -12.53
N ASN A 106 13.37 -16.64 -12.37
CA ASN A 106 14.16 -16.05 -11.30
C ASN A 106 13.32 -15.27 -10.28
N VAL A 107 11.99 -15.29 -10.42
CA VAL A 107 11.03 -14.73 -9.44
C VAL A 107 10.50 -15.89 -8.61
N TYR A 108 10.66 -15.79 -7.30
CA TYR A 108 10.31 -16.84 -6.34
C TYR A 108 9.19 -16.35 -5.44
N ASN A 109 8.04 -17.01 -5.49
CA ASN A 109 6.92 -16.82 -4.57
C ASN A 109 6.94 -17.95 -3.53
N LEU A 110 7.04 -17.59 -2.25
CA LEU A 110 7.17 -18.54 -1.17
C LEU A 110 5.89 -18.57 -0.33
N GLN A 111 5.25 -19.73 -0.22
CA GLN A 111 4.08 -19.91 0.66
C GLN A 111 4.45 -19.85 2.15
N GLN A 112 5.69 -20.21 2.48
CA GLN A 112 6.32 -20.03 3.78
C GLN A 112 7.64 -19.29 3.47
N PRO A 113 7.85 -18.05 3.95
CA PRO A 113 7.11 -17.33 5.01
C PRO A 113 5.97 -16.40 4.53
N VAL A 114 5.41 -16.63 3.33
CA VAL A 114 4.55 -15.66 2.61
C VAL A 114 5.35 -14.40 2.25
N ALA A 115 6.24 -14.58 1.29
CA ALA A 115 7.11 -13.52 0.77
C ALA A 115 7.58 -13.87 -0.64
N SER A 116 8.10 -12.88 -1.35
CA SER A 116 8.73 -13.09 -2.66
C SER A 116 10.04 -12.34 -2.82
N TYR A 117 10.81 -12.79 -3.80
CA TYR A 117 12.03 -12.12 -4.22
C TYR A 117 12.37 -12.47 -5.67
N LEU A 118 13.17 -11.60 -6.29
CA LEU A 118 13.85 -11.84 -7.56
C LEU A 118 15.33 -12.05 -7.26
N TYR A 119 15.94 -13.08 -7.83
CA TYR A 119 17.39 -13.30 -7.73
C TYR A 119 18.04 -13.51 -9.11
N ASN A 120 18.93 -12.59 -9.48
CA ASN A 120 19.74 -12.72 -10.67
C ASN A 120 21.08 -13.37 -10.31
N ILE A 121 21.25 -14.64 -10.67
CA ILE A 121 22.46 -15.41 -10.38
C ILE A 121 23.71 -14.85 -11.10
N THR A 122 23.54 -14.27 -12.30
CA THR A 122 24.65 -13.73 -13.09
C THR A 122 25.21 -12.46 -12.47
N SER A 123 24.35 -11.57 -11.98
CA SER A 123 24.78 -10.32 -11.34
C SER A 123 24.94 -10.42 -9.82
N GLY A 124 24.47 -11.51 -9.20
CA GLY A 124 24.38 -11.63 -7.74
C GLY A 124 23.44 -10.61 -7.09
N SER A 125 22.47 -10.06 -7.85
CA SER A 125 21.52 -9.07 -7.36
C SER A 125 20.23 -9.73 -6.88
N LEU A 126 19.79 -9.36 -5.69
CA LEU A 126 18.56 -9.81 -5.07
C LEU A 126 17.62 -8.63 -4.83
N PHE A 127 16.33 -8.82 -5.07
CA PHE A 127 15.29 -7.83 -4.80
C PHE A 127 14.19 -8.50 -4.00
N SER A 128 13.95 -8.07 -2.76
CA SER A 128 12.79 -8.54 -1.98
C SER A 128 11.62 -7.58 -2.21
N TYR A 129 10.48 -8.09 -2.69
CA TYR A 129 9.25 -7.32 -2.98
C TYR A 129 8.06 -8.27 -3.05
N ASP A 130 6.84 -7.74 -3.04
CA ASP A 130 5.62 -8.54 -3.22
C ASP A 130 5.24 -8.67 -4.69
N THR A 131 4.82 -9.88 -5.08
CA THR A 131 4.16 -10.15 -6.37
C THR A 131 2.64 -10.18 -6.21
N PRO A 132 1.85 -10.20 -7.31
CA PRO A 132 0.40 -10.40 -7.21
C PRO A 132 -0.02 -11.69 -6.49
N GLU A 133 0.82 -12.73 -6.53
CA GLU A 133 0.56 -13.97 -5.79
C GLU A 133 0.69 -13.75 -4.28
N ILE A 134 1.80 -13.14 -3.84
CA ILE A 134 2.04 -12.85 -2.42
C ILE A 134 1.04 -11.83 -1.88
N ILE A 135 0.67 -10.81 -2.65
CA ILE A 135 -0.33 -9.84 -2.19
C ILE A 135 -1.70 -10.47 -2.00
N SER A 136 -2.06 -11.46 -2.82
CA SER A 136 -3.30 -12.21 -2.66
C SER A 136 -3.29 -13.04 -1.36
N MET A 137 -2.12 -13.57 -0.97
CA MET A 137 -1.96 -14.27 0.31
C MET A 137 -2.01 -13.30 1.50
N LYS A 138 -1.40 -12.12 1.39
CA LYS A 138 -1.51 -11.06 2.41
C LYS A 138 -2.94 -10.54 2.57
N ALA A 139 -3.69 -10.41 1.48
CA ALA A 139 -5.11 -10.07 1.54
C ALA A 139 -5.92 -11.12 2.33
N ARG A 140 -5.67 -12.42 2.10
CA ARG A 140 -6.30 -13.49 2.90
C ARG A 140 -5.91 -13.42 4.37
N TYR A 141 -4.64 -13.13 4.67
CA TYR A 141 -4.18 -12.95 6.04
C TYR A 141 -4.90 -11.79 6.75
N ILE A 142 -5.03 -10.64 6.09
CA ILE A 142 -5.81 -9.49 6.58
C ILE A 142 -7.24 -9.91 6.95
N MET A 143 -7.91 -10.66 6.07
CA MET A 143 -9.27 -11.15 6.30
C MET A 143 -9.35 -12.16 7.45
N GLN A 144 -8.39 -13.10 7.53
CA GLN A 144 -8.34 -14.13 8.57
C GLN A 144 -8.09 -13.55 9.96
N GLU A 145 -7.18 -12.58 10.06
CA GLU A 145 -6.85 -11.89 11.30
C GLU A 145 -7.83 -10.75 11.65
N ARG A 146 -8.84 -10.50 10.79
CA ARG A 146 -9.85 -9.44 10.94
C ARG A 146 -9.21 -8.06 11.10
N LEU A 147 -8.18 -7.80 10.31
CA LEU A 147 -7.50 -6.50 10.30
C LEU A 147 -8.36 -5.44 9.60
N GLY A 148 -8.10 -4.17 9.90
CA GLY A 148 -8.86 -3.02 9.36
C GLY A 148 -8.70 -2.76 7.86
N GLY A 149 -7.73 -3.40 7.21
CA GLY A 149 -7.52 -3.32 5.77
C GLY A 149 -6.05 -3.26 5.39
N ALA A 150 -5.78 -2.65 4.24
CA ALA A 150 -4.45 -2.49 3.67
C ALA A 150 -4.08 -1.03 3.43
N MET A 151 -2.81 -0.69 3.65
CA MET A 151 -2.18 0.58 3.28
C MET A 151 -0.99 0.29 2.36
N PHE A 152 -0.66 1.21 1.46
CA PHE A 152 0.46 1.05 0.54
C PHE A 152 1.42 2.23 0.57
N TRP A 153 2.71 1.94 0.54
CA TRP A 153 3.78 2.93 0.40
C TRP A 153 4.62 2.66 -0.85
N GLU A 154 4.64 3.53 -1.87
CA GLU A 154 3.67 4.61 -2.13
C GLU A 154 3.11 4.52 -3.56
N ALA A 155 2.05 5.28 -3.83
CA ALA A 155 1.21 5.17 -5.04
C ALA A 155 2.01 5.01 -6.34
N SER A 156 3.06 5.81 -6.52
CA SER A 156 3.79 5.86 -7.79
C SER A 156 4.59 4.60 -8.09
N GLY A 157 4.80 3.76 -7.08
CA GLY A 157 5.47 2.46 -7.20
C GLY A 157 4.61 1.34 -7.80
N ASP A 158 3.28 1.48 -7.83
CA ASP A 158 2.40 0.41 -8.32
C ASP A 158 2.36 0.30 -9.85
N ARG A 159 1.99 -0.90 -10.32
CA ARG A 159 1.63 -1.15 -11.72
C ARG A 159 0.18 -0.74 -11.99
N LYS A 160 -0.17 -0.64 -13.27
CA LYS A 160 -1.55 -0.53 -13.73
C LYS A 160 -2.12 -1.90 -14.13
N GLY A 161 -3.45 -1.99 -14.24
CA GLY A 161 -4.11 -3.17 -14.78
C GLY A 161 -3.99 -4.42 -13.89
N PRO A 162 -3.96 -5.62 -14.46
CA PRO A 162 -3.90 -6.87 -13.69
C PRO A 162 -2.65 -7.04 -12.81
N GLY A 163 -1.58 -6.30 -13.09
CA GLY A 163 -0.34 -6.36 -12.30
C GLY A 163 -0.33 -5.45 -11.06
N SER A 164 -1.36 -4.62 -10.84
CA SER A 164 -1.44 -3.71 -9.69
C SER A 164 -1.58 -4.48 -8.38
N LEU A 165 -0.70 -4.25 -7.41
CA LEU A 165 -0.81 -4.89 -6.09
C LEU A 165 -2.01 -4.36 -5.31
N VAL A 166 -2.32 -3.08 -5.46
CA VAL A 166 -3.51 -2.44 -4.87
C VAL A 166 -4.77 -3.13 -5.37
N ARG A 167 -4.92 -3.28 -6.70
CA ARG A 167 -6.09 -3.92 -7.29
C ARG A 167 -6.22 -5.38 -6.86
N ASN A 168 -5.12 -6.13 -6.86
CA ASN A 168 -5.14 -7.53 -6.45
C ASN A 168 -5.51 -7.69 -4.97
N THR A 169 -5.14 -6.72 -4.12
CA THR A 169 -5.55 -6.70 -2.71
C THR A 169 -7.05 -6.47 -2.57
N VAL A 170 -7.61 -5.46 -3.27
CA VAL A 170 -9.06 -5.21 -3.26
C VAL A 170 -9.84 -6.41 -3.79
N ASN A 171 -9.37 -7.06 -4.85
CA ASN A 171 -9.97 -8.31 -5.33
C ASN A 171 -9.91 -9.42 -4.29
N GLY A 172 -8.80 -9.51 -3.54
CA GLY A 172 -8.63 -10.46 -2.43
C GLY A 172 -9.54 -10.19 -1.23
N PHE A 173 -10.11 -8.99 -1.13
CA PHE A 173 -11.17 -8.64 -0.16
C PHE A 173 -12.58 -8.89 -0.70
N ASP A 174 -12.74 -9.61 -1.80
CA ASP A 174 -14.02 -9.80 -2.52
C ASP A 174 -14.55 -8.53 -3.19
N GLY A 175 -13.66 -7.57 -3.47
CA GLY A 175 -13.95 -6.38 -4.29
C GLY A 175 -14.32 -5.13 -3.51
N ILE A 176 -14.71 -4.08 -4.25
CA ILE A 176 -14.94 -2.73 -3.70
C ILE A 176 -16.11 -2.65 -2.71
N SER A 177 -17.07 -3.58 -2.80
CA SER A 177 -18.23 -3.64 -1.90
C SER A 177 -17.84 -4.01 -0.47
N SER A 178 -16.70 -4.67 -0.29
CA SER A 178 -16.18 -5.07 1.02
C SER A 178 -15.36 -3.98 1.70
N LEU A 179 -15.07 -2.87 1.00
CA LEU A 179 -14.40 -1.72 1.59
C LEU A 179 -15.36 -0.99 2.54
N VAL A 180 -14.81 -0.29 3.54
CA VAL A 180 -15.61 0.57 4.42
C VAL A 180 -16.35 1.62 3.59
N GLN A 181 -17.67 1.65 3.73
CA GLN A 181 -18.51 2.64 3.09
C GLN A 181 -18.68 3.82 4.04
N SER A 182 -17.92 4.89 3.81
CA SER A 182 -18.03 6.15 4.55
C SER A 182 -18.02 7.31 3.56
N GLU A 183 -19.00 8.21 3.69
CA GLU A 183 -19.01 9.43 2.91
C GLU A 183 -17.86 10.35 3.34
N ASN A 184 -17.26 11.04 2.38
CA ASN A 184 -16.25 12.04 2.67
C ASN A 184 -16.90 13.39 3.07
N MET A 185 -16.14 14.24 3.75
CA MET A 185 -16.58 15.60 4.06
C MET A 185 -16.25 16.52 2.89
N LEU A 186 -17.29 17.05 2.21
CA LEU A 186 -17.13 18.03 1.13
C LEU A 186 -17.44 19.47 1.56
N ASN A 187 -18.09 19.67 2.70
CA ASN A 187 -18.54 20.99 3.14
C ASN A 187 -17.56 21.59 4.16
N TYR A 188 -16.78 22.58 3.72
CA TYR A 188 -15.82 23.30 4.56
C TYR A 188 -16.17 24.80 4.65
N PRO A 189 -17.25 25.17 5.36
CA PRO A 189 -17.77 26.55 5.38
C PRO A 189 -16.79 27.56 6.00
N ALA A 190 -15.92 27.09 6.90
CA ALA A 190 -14.87 27.88 7.53
C ALA A 190 -13.60 28.00 6.66
N SER A 191 -13.53 27.37 5.49
CA SER A 191 -12.35 27.47 4.63
C SER A 191 -12.11 28.92 4.20
N LYS A 192 -10.87 29.38 4.34
CA LYS A 192 -10.42 30.69 3.82
C LYS A 192 -10.38 30.73 2.29
N TYR A 193 -10.35 29.57 1.63
CA TYR A 193 -10.28 29.45 0.19
C TYR A 193 -11.69 29.41 -0.40
N LYS A 194 -12.02 30.41 -1.22
CA LYS A 194 -13.36 30.56 -1.83
C LYS A 194 -13.77 29.34 -2.66
N ASN A 195 -12.86 28.82 -3.49
CA ASN A 195 -13.10 27.62 -4.30
C ASN A 195 -13.42 26.39 -3.43
N VAL A 196 -12.69 26.16 -2.33
CA VAL A 196 -12.95 25.04 -1.40
C VAL A 196 -14.29 25.21 -0.70
N LYS A 197 -14.60 26.42 -0.21
CA LYS A 197 -15.90 26.74 0.40
C LYS A 197 -17.06 26.52 -0.56
N GLN A 198 -16.86 26.86 -1.84
CA GLN A 198 -17.80 26.66 -2.92
C GLN A 198 -17.78 25.22 -3.48
N GLN A 199 -16.99 24.32 -2.88
CA GLN A 199 -16.86 22.91 -3.26
C GLN A 199 -16.40 22.73 -4.71
N PHE A 200 -15.49 23.59 -5.15
CA PHE A 200 -14.99 23.68 -6.53
C PHE A 200 -16.09 23.82 -7.60
N ARG A 201 -17.32 24.19 -7.20
CA ARG A 201 -18.34 24.60 -8.15
C ARG A 201 -17.86 25.89 -8.81
N GLN A 202 -17.80 25.88 -10.15
CA GLN A 202 -17.50 27.10 -10.89
C GLN A 202 -18.49 28.18 -10.45
N ALA A 203 -17.99 29.36 -10.10
CA ALA A 203 -18.87 30.51 -10.07
C ALA A 203 -19.37 30.67 -11.51
N GLN A 204 -20.68 30.52 -11.71
CA GLN A 204 -21.30 30.99 -12.92
C GLN A 204 -20.95 32.48 -13.00
N GLU A 205 -20.03 32.86 -13.89
CA GLU A 205 -19.71 34.25 -14.13
C GLU A 205 -21.00 34.94 -14.55
N CYS A 206 -21.57 35.74 -13.65
CA CYS A 206 -22.54 36.74 -14.03
C CYS A 206 -21.79 37.81 -14.82
N ASP A 207 -21.71 37.65 -16.13
CA ASP A 207 -21.87 38.80 -17.04
C ASP A 207 -22.29 38.34 -18.43
N LEU A 208 -23.60 38.38 -18.70
CA LEU A 208 -24.14 38.37 -20.07
C LEU A 208 -25.25 39.43 -20.16
N ASN A 209 -24.89 40.69 -19.89
CA ASN A 209 -25.53 41.84 -20.56
C ASN A 209 -24.84 42.16 -21.90
N TYR A 210 -24.28 41.14 -22.55
CA TYR A 210 -23.76 41.24 -23.90
C TYR A 210 -23.97 39.89 -24.58
N LEU A 211 -25.04 39.80 -25.38
CA LEU A 211 -25.25 38.94 -26.55
C LEU A 211 -26.77 38.77 -26.74
N ASP A 212 -27.34 39.75 -27.45
CA ASP A 212 -28.59 39.57 -28.18
C ASP A 212 -28.50 38.34 -29.10
N ASN A 213 -29.59 37.57 -29.12
CA ASN A 213 -29.99 36.61 -30.17
C ASN A 213 -28.97 35.52 -30.56
N ALA A 214 -28.98 34.42 -29.79
CA ALA A 214 -28.80 33.09 -30.38
C ALA A 214 -29.55 32.04 -29.56
N THR A 215 -30.49 31.35 -30.21
CA THR A 215 -31.16 30.14 -29.72
C THR A 215 -30.11 29.08 -29.38
N LEU A 216 -29.95 28.78 -28.09
CA LEU A 216 -29.21 27.59 -27.65
C LEU A 216 -30.19 26.57 -27.04
N THR A 217 -30.27 25.43 -27.71
CA THR A 217 -30.89 24.20 -27.24
C THR A 217 -30.21 23.73 -25.95
N THR A 218 -31.01 23.52 -24.91
CA THR A 218 -30.55 22.98 -23.63
C THR A 218 -30.11 21.52 -23.80
N MET A 219 -28.84 21.22 -23.48
CA MET A 219 -28.38 19.85 -23.29
C MET A 219 -28.48 19.54 -21.80
N ASP A 220 -29.36 18.61 -21.47
CA ASP A 220 -29.66 18.16 -20.11
C ASP A 220 -28.51 17.25 -19.63
N ILE A 221 -27.71 17.73 -18.67
CA ILE A 221 -26.69 16.91 -18.01
C ILE A 221 -27.28 16.49 -16.67
N THR A 222 -27.84 15.27 -16.67
CA THR A 222 -28.37 14.64 -15.46
C THR A 222 -27.24 14.34 -14.47
N ASN A 223 -27.51 14.67 -13.21
CA ASN A 223 -26.70 14.37 -12.03
C ASN A 223 -26.45 12.86 -11.90
N SER A 224 -25.21 12.50 -11.59
CA SER A 224 -24.91 11.25 -10.86
C SER A 224 -23.83 11.56 -9.80
N PRO A 225 -24.07 11.30 -8.51
CA PRO A 225 -23.02 11.39 -7.51
C PRO A 225 -22.14 10.15 -7.63
N SER A 226 -20.99 10.30 -8.29
CA SER A 226 -19.95 9.28 -8.26
C SER A 226 -19.39 9.18 -6.84
N SER A 227 -19.72 8.12 -6.11
CA SER A 227 -19.08 7.79 -4.83
C SER A 227 -17.56 7.70 -5.02
N LEU A 228 -16.83 8.59 -4.36
CA LEU A 228 -15.36 8.61 -4.37
C LEU A 228 -14.87 7.66 -3.28
N PHE A 229 -14.35 6.50 -3.67
CA PHE A 229 -13.76 5.52 -2.75
C PHE A 229 -12.36 5.99 -2.29
N ILE A 230 -12.17 6.15 -0.98
CA ILE A 230 -10.88 6.49 -0.40
C ILE A 230 -10.10 5.20 -0.13
N LEU A 231 -9.18 4.89 -1.03
CA LEU A 231 -8.01 4.09 -0.68
C LEU A 231 -7.01 5.04 -0.01
N PHE A 232 -6.66 4.79 1.26
CA PHE A 232 -5.65 5.58 1.95
C PHE A 232 -4.26 5.27 1.37
N ILE A 233 -3.83 6.11 0.42
CA ILE A 233 -2.42 6.20 0.02
C ILE A 233 -1.85 7.42 0.72
N SER A 234 -1.03 7.19 1.74
CA SER A 234 -0.33 8.26 2.46
C SER A 234 0.89 8.69 1.64
N SER A 235 0.92 9.94 1.21
CA SER A 235 2.14 10.62 0.77
C SER A 235 2.44 11.71 1.79
N PHE A 236 3.38 11.45 2.70
CA PHE A 236 3.97 12.49 3.55
C PHE A 236 5.43 12.68 3.13
N VAL A 237 5.77 13.90 2.72
CA VAL A 237 7.13 14.45 2.64
C VAL A 237 7.22 15.54 3.70
#